data_AF-A0A2G9T6T5-F1
#
_entry.id   AF-A0A2G9T6T5-F1
#
_cell.length_a   1.000
_cell.length_b   1.000
_cell.length_c   1.000
_cell.angle_alpha   90.00
_cell.angle_beta   90.00
_cell.angle_gamma   90.00
#
_symmetry.space_group_name_H-M   'P 1'
#
loop_
_entity.id
_entity.type
_entity.pdbx_description
1 polymer ?
#
loop_
_entity_poly.entity_id
_entity_poly.type
_entity_poly.pdbx_seq_one_letter_code
_entity_poly.pdbx_strand_id
1 'polypeptide(L)'
;GSMQLLLGEDSSLQTPEDFIRVNASGKSIQDIFTQEMVKYMGGNVLLDVFSVQLDYATLQTRTVPVLNVRFSAHGSPYKSVFFTIEEDDHVDPDANESSRFRDSTQLNGLISANRDELQSKMGTTIVGVGIDMCKFTVCDSGCQTISTADFNGVVVSANSTVLVGVNAQSKDECTCPVWRPPPQCLAGLCHNEGVCHNTHPGFL
;
A
#
# COMPACT_ATOMS: atom_id res chain seq x y z
N GLY A 1 -0.21 2.60 3.57
CA GLY A 1 -1.02 2.84 2.37
C GLY A 1 -0.23 2.50 1.12
N SER A 2 -0.89 2.50 -0.02
CA SER A 2 -0.21 2.37 -1.32
C SER A 2 -0.96 3.12 -2.41
N MET A 3 -0.24 3.58 -3.42
CA MET A 3 -0.82 4.25 -4.58
C MET A 3 -0.02 3.96 -5.84
N GLN A 4 -0.66 4.19 -6.98
CA GLN A 4 -0.08 4.04 -8.31
C GLN A 4 -0.15 5.39 -9.03
N LEU A 5 1.00 5.87 -9.50
CA LEU A 5 1.12 7.12 -10.25
C LEU A 5 1.37 6.80 -11.73
N LEU A 6 0.71 7.51 -12.64
CA LEU A 6 0.94 7.36 -14.06
C LEU A 6 2.31 7.92 -14.42
N LEU A 7 3.11 7.14 -15.14
CA LEU A 7 4.26 7.66 -15.87
C LEU A 7 3.81 8.11 -17.25
N GLY A 8 4.04 9.38 -17.58
CA GLY A 8 3.60 9.93 -18.86
C GLY A 8 4.37 11.18 -19.26
N GLU A 9 4.53 11.35 -20.58
CA GLU A 9 5.29 12.46 -21.18
C GLU A 9 4.73 13.84 -20.79
N ASP A 10 3.41 13.94 -20.63
CA ASP A 10 2.71 15.16 -20.22
C ASP A 10 2.69 15.40 -18.70
N SER A 11 3.36 14.56 -17.91
CA SER A 11 3.39 14.65 -16.45
C SER A 11 4.78 15.01 -15.93
N SER A 12 4.82 15.57 -14.71
CA SER A 12 6.08 15.84 -14.01
C SER A 12 6.83 14.56 -13.59
N LEU A 13 6.23 13.38 -13.80
CA LEU A 13 6.75 12.09 -13.40
C LEU A 13 6.94 11.21 -14.65
N GLN A 14 8.11 11.28 -15.28
CA GLN A 14 8.41 10.50 -16.48
C GLN A 14 9.19 9.22 -16.14
N THR A 15 10.08 9.30 -15.16
CA THR A 15 10.84 8.15 -14.66
C THR A 15 10.70 8.01 -13.14
N PRO A 16 11.00 6.83 -12.56
CA PRO A 16 11.00 6.64 -11.11
C PRO A 16 11.88 7.65 -10.35
N GLU A 17 12.98 8.08 -10.96
CA GLU A 17 13.91 9.05 -10.39
C GLU A 17 13.25 10.41 -10.18
N ASP A 18 12.33 10.82 -11.04
CA ASP A 18 11.64 12.11 -10.94
C ASP A 18 10.79 12.21 -9.67
N PHE A 19 10.37 11.07 -9.11
CA PHE A 19 9.64 11.04 -7.85
C PHE A 19 10.48 11.59 -6.68
N ILE A 20 11.79 11.28 -6.67
CA ILE A 20 12.72 11.67 -5.61
C ILE A 20 13.66 12.81 -6.03
N ARG A 21 13.62 13.21 -7.31
CA ARG A 21 14.44 14.27 -7.86
C ARG A 21 13.98 15.61 -7.30
N VAL A 22 14.92 16.34 -6.74
CA VAL A 22 14.67 17.68 -6.20
C VAL A 22 14.59 18.67 -7.35
N ASN A 23 13.52 19.45 -7.41
CA ASN A 23 13.35 20.52 -8.40
C ASN A 23 14.11 21.80 -7.99
N ALA A 24 14.03 22.84 -8.81
CA ALA A 24 14.68 24.14 -8.54
C ALA A 24 14.24 24.82 -7.23
N SER A 25 13.09 24.42 -6.66
CA SER A 25 12.59 24.93 -5.38
C SER A 25 13.06 24.12 -4.16
N GLY A 26 13.94 23.14 -4.36
CA GLY A 26 14.46 22.31 -3.27
C GLY A 26 13.48 21.24 -2.78
N LYS A 27 12.41 20.93 -3.54
CA LYS A 27 11.43 19.89 -3.20
C LYS A 27 11.30 18.85 -4.32
N SER A 28 11.14 17.59 -3.93
CA SER A 28 10.77 16.49 -4.83
C SER A 28 9.25 16.25 -4.83
N ILE A 29 8.77 15.42 -5.77
CA ILE A 29 7.37 14.97 -5.77
C ILE A 29 7.07 14.20 -4.47
N GLN A 30 8.02 13.38 -4.00
CA GLN A 30 7.95 12.71 -2.70
C GLN A 30 7.76 13.71 -1.56
N ASP A 31 8.48 14.83 -1.53
CA ASP A 31 8.34 15.84 -0.47
C ASP A 31 6.97 16.50 -0.48
N ILE A 32 6.44 16.80 -1.67
CA ILE A 32 5.10 17.36 -1.84
C ILE A 32 4.06 16.35 -1.35
N PHE A 33 4.17 15.09 -1.77
CA PHE A 33 3.28 14.01 -1.32
C PHE A 33 3.29 13.86 0.21
N THR A 34 4.49 13.80 0.80
CA THR A 34 4.66 13.68 2.24
C THR A 34 4.05 14.85 3.00
N GLN A 35 4.31 16.09 2.55
CA GLN A 35 3.78 17.30 3.20
C GLN A 35 2.25 17.33 3.18
N GLU A 36 1.63 17.01 2.05
CA GLU A 36 0.17 17.02 1.91
C GLU A 36 -0.49 15.90 2.73
N MET A 37 0.07 14.68 2.72
CA MET A 37 -0.46 13.59 3.54
C MET A 37 -0.37 13.87 5.04
N VAL A 38 0.75 14.44 5.51
CA VAL A 38 0.91 14.86 6.91
C VAL A 38 -0.12 15.94 7.27
N LYS A 39 -0.38 16.88 6.36
CA LYS A 39 -1.42 17.91 6.54
C LYS A 39 -2.82 17.29 6.64
N TYR A 40 -3.17 16.34 5.76
CA TYR A 40 -4.47 15.64 5.78
C TYR A 40 -4.68 14.84 7.07
N MET A 41 -3.61 14.44 7.74
CA MET A 41 -3.63 13.73 9.03
C MET A 41 -3.48 14.65 10.25
N GLY A 42 -3.59 15.98 10.09
CA GLY A 42 -3.56 16.93 11.21
C GLY A 42 -2.16 17.29 11.71
N GLY A 43 -1.11 16.99 10.95
CA GLY A 43 0.25 17.50 11.18
C GLY A 43 1.08 16.80 12.26
N ASN A 44 0.50 15.88 13.04
CA ASN A 44 1.18 15.20 14.15
C ASN A 44 1.60 13.75 13.80
N VAL A 45 1.94 13.51 12.54
CA VAL A 45 2.34 12.19 12.05
C VAL A 45 3.57 12.31 11.18
N LEU A 46 4.36 11.25 11.15
CA LEU A 46 5.43 11.04 10.19
C LEU A 46 4.93 10.10 9.10
N LEU A 47 5.37 10.35 7.86
CA LEU A 47 5.07 9.52 6.71
C LEU A 47 6.38 9.02 6.12
N ASP A 48 6.54 7.69 6.07
CA ASP A 48 7.71 7.05 5.50
C ASP A 48 7.33 6.43 4.17
N VAL A 49 8.00 6.84 3.10
CA VAL A 49 7.95 6.13 1.83
C VAL A 49 9.06 5.09 1.84
N PHE A 50 8.68 3.81 1.78
CA PHE A 50 9.61 2.70 1.94
C PHE A 50 9.77 1.84 0.68
N SER A 51 8.91 2.04 -0.33
CA SER A 51 9.04 1.33 -1.60
C SER A 51 8.53 2.19 -2.74
N VAL A 52 9.36 2.33 -3.77
CA VAL A 52 9.07 3.04 -5.02
C VAL A 52 9.52 2.12 -6.15
N GLN A 53 8.57 1.62 -6.94
CA GLN A 53 8.84 0.60 -7.95
C GLN A 53 8.12 0.91 -9.25
N LEU A 54 8.84 0.77 -10.36
CA LEU A 54 8.25 0.78 -11.69
C LEU A 54 7.39 -0.48 -11.87
N ASP A 55 6.20 -0.30 -12.40
CA ASP A 55 5.27 -1.38 -12.71
C ASP A 55 4.40 -1.00 -13.93
N TYR A 56 3.46 -1.86 -14.29
CA TYR A 56 2.51 -1.63 -15.37
C TYR A 56 1.07 -1.83 -14.90
N ALA A 57 0.20 -0.86 -15.20
CA ALA A 57 -1.23 -0.97 -14.94
C ALA A 57 -2.00 -1.17 -16.24
N THR A 58 -2.93 -2.13 -16.25
CA THR A 58 -3.86 -2.33 -17.36
C THR A 58 -5.07 -1.42 -17.18
N LEU A 59 -5.09 -0.29 -17.87
CA LEU A 59 -6.21 0.66 -17.87
C LEU A 59 -7.11 0.39 -19.07
N GLN A 60 -8.21 -0.32 -18.81
CA GLN A 60 -9.25 -0.68 -19.80
C GLN A 60 -8.68 -1.41 -21.03
N THR A 61 -8.17 -0.68 -22.01
CA THR A 61 -7.66 -1.20 -23.30
C THR A 61 -6.16 -1.05 -23.48
N ARG A 62 -5.44 -0.42 -22.54
CA ARG A 62 -3.99 -0.16 -22.66
C ARG A 62 -3.24 -0.47 -21.38
N THR A 63 -2.08 -1.09 -21.52
CA THR A 63 -1.09 -1.24 -20.47
C THR A 63 -0.23 0.02 -20.45
N VAL A 64 -0.19 0.71 -19.31
CA VAL A 64 0.58 1.94 -19.13
C VAL A 64 1.63 1.77 -18.05
N PRO A 65 2.83 2.38 -18.20
CA PRO A 65 3.83 2.37 -17.16
C PRO A 65 3.33 3.20 -15.96
N VAL A 66 3.52 2.67 -14.77
CA VAL A 66 3.13 3.31 -13.51
C VAL A 66 4.23 3.20 -12.48
N LEU A 67 4.19 4.10 -11.51
CA LEU A 67 5.04 4.06 -10.33
C LEU A 67 4.22 3.63 -9.12
N ASN A 68 4.51 2.46 -8.60
CA ASN A 68 3.95 1.96 -7.35
C ASN A 68 4.70 2.58 -6.17
N VAL A 69 3.97 3.28 -5.31
CA VAL A 69 4.51 3.91 -4.11
C VAL A 69 3.84 3.29 -2.89
N ARG A 70 4.64 2.71 -1.99
CA ARG A 70 4.19 2.19 -0.69
C ARG A 70 4.77 3.02 0.44
N PHE A 71 3.91 3.30 1.40
CA PHE A 71 4.23 4.21 2.49
C PHE A 71 3.51 3.80 3.78
N SER A 72 4.09 4.16 4.92
CA SER A 72 3.49 4.03 6.24
C SER A 72 3.35 5.40 6.87
N ALA A 73 2.35 5.56 7.73
CA ALA A 73 2.27 6.72 8.60
C ALA A 73 2.26 6.25 10.04
N HIS A 74 2.99 6.92 10.91
CA HIS A 74 3.03 6.64 12.34
C HIS A 74 3.04 7.95 13.14
N GLY A 75 2.69 7.90 14.41
CA GLY A 75 2.67 9.12 15.24
C GLY A 75 4.07 9.74 15.38
N SER A 76 4.12 11.06 15.49
CA SER A 76 5.40 11.78 15.62
C SER A 76 5.91 11.72 17.07
N PRO A 77 7.14 11.26 17.32
CA PRO A 77 7.69 11.15 18.67
C PRO A 77 7.89 12.53 19.35
N TYR A 78 7.86 13.63 18.60
CA TYR A 78 8.19 14.97 19.10
C TYR A 78 7.02 15.74 19.76
N LYS A 79 5.84 15.13 19.91
CA LYS A 79 4.69 15.78 20.58
C LYS A 79 4.09 15.01 21.76
N SER A 80 4.69 13.91 22.20
CA SER A 80 4.24 13.16 23.40
C SER A 80 4.95 13.60 24.69
N VAL A 81 5.34 14.88 24.80
CA VAL A 81 5.85 15.47 26.06
C VAL A 81 5.01 16.70 26.42
N PHE A 82 3.70 16.52 26.49
CA PHE A 82 2.82 17.35 27.32
C PHE A 82 1.91 16.38 28.06
N PHE A 83 2.46 15.77 29.11
CA PHE A 83 1.68 15.13 30.16
C PHE A 83 0.89 16.23 30.87
N THR A 84 -0.40 16.34 30.61
CA THR A 84 -1.31 16.91 31.59
C THR A 84 -1.43 15.88 32.71
N ILE A 85 -0.82 16.18 33.86
CA ILE A 85 -1.11 15.46 35.10
C ILE A 85 -2.53 15.90 35.47
N GLU A 86 -3.54 15.14 35.06
CA GLU A 86 -4.81 15.16 35.79
C GLU A 86 -4.65 14.16 36.94
N GLU A 87 -4.68 14.68 38.16
CA GLU A 87 -4.83 13.90 39.38
C GLU A 87 -6.23 13.27 39.40
N ASP A 88 -6.38 12.11 38.78
CA ASP A 88 -7.27 11.08 39.27
C ASP A 88 -6.82 9.72 38.72
N ASP A 89 -6.88 8.72 39.59
CA ASP A 89 -6.23 7.42 39.47
C ASP A 89 -6.97 6.51 38.46
N HIS A 90 -6.89 6.85 37.16
CA HIS A 90 -7.14 5.97 36.03
C HIS A 90 -5.91 5.93 35.15
N VAL A 91 -5.13 4.85 35.27
CA VAL A 91 -4.11 4.52 34.28
C VAL A 91 -4.82 4.23 32.95
N ASP A 92 -4.84 5.21 32.07
CA ASP A 92 -5.31 5.06 30.69
C ASP A 92 -4.33 4.12 29.94
N PRO A 93 -4.79 2.95 29.43
CA PRO A 93 -3.94 2.03 28.68
C PRO A 93 -3.43 2.60 27.34
N ASP A 94 -3.87 3.80 26.92
CA ASP A 94 -3.58 4.40 25.61
C ASP A 94 -2.31 5.30 25.56
N ALA A 95 -1.46 5.33 26.58
CA ALA A 95 -0.19 6.09 26.58
C ALA A 95 0.85 5.64 25.51
N ASN A 96 0.53 4.67 24.64
CA ASN A 96 1.31 4.24 23.48
C ASN A 96 0.62 4.53 22.12
N GLU A 97 -0.18 5.58 22.02
CA GLU A 97 -0.80 5.97 20.74
C GLU A 97 0.17 6.69 19.79
N SER A 98 1.23 7.31 20.32
CA SER A 98 2.25 8.03 19.54
C SER A 98 3.07 7.13 18.60
N SER A 99 3.09 5.81 18.81
CA SER A 99 3.83 4.87 17.96
C SER A 99 2.95 4.04 17.01
N ARG A 100 1.62 4.21 17.06
CA ARG A 100 0.72 3.38 16.25
C ARG A 100 0.79 3.77 14.77
N PHE A 101 1.12 2.78 13.94
CA PHE A 101 0.96 2.89 12.51
C PHE A 101 -0.51 3.12 12.16
N ARG A 102 -0.77 4.05 11.25
CA ARG A 102 -2.12 4.31 10.74
C ARG A 102 -2.56 3.17 9.83
N ASP A 103 -3.84 2.83 9.92
CA ASP A 103 -4.40 1.76 9.11
C ASP A 103 -4.28 2.07 7.61
N SER A 104 -4.00 1.03 6.84
CA SER A 104 -3.83 1.15 5.40
C SER A 104 -5.09 1.65 4.70
N THR A 105 -6.28 1.24 5.17
CA THR A 105 -7.58 1.67 4.63
C THR A 105 -7.79 3.15 4.89
N GLN A 106 -7.44 3.64 6.08
CA GLN A 106 -7.50 5.06 6.41
C GLN A 106 -6.60 5.89 5.50
N LEU A 107 -5.35 5.46 5.30
CA LEU A 107 -4.39 6.15 4.43
C LEU A 107 -4.85 6.18 2.96
N ASN A 108 -5.36 5.05 2.46
CA ASN A 108 -5.91 4.96 1.11
C ASN A 108 -7.18 5.83 0.97
N GLY A 109 -8.02 5.87 2.00
CA GLY A 109 -9.21 6.73 2.05
C GLY A 109 -8.86 8.22 1.98
N LEU A 110 -7.81 8.65 2.68
CA LEU A 110 -7.34 10.04 2.65
C LEU A 110 -6.83 10.48 1.28
N ILE A 111 -6.06 9.62 0.60
CA ILE A 111 -5.63 9.89 -0.78
C ILE A 111 -6.84 9.99 -1.69
N SER A 112 -7.80 9.08 -1.56
CA SER A 112 -9.01 9.06 -2.39
C SER A 112 -9.86 10.31 -2.18
N ALA A 113 -10.01 10.76 -0.94
CA ALA A 113 -10.79 11.95 -0.58
C ALA A 113 -10.16 13.26 -1.09
N ASN A 114 -8.83 13.32 -1.22
CA ASN A 114 -8.10 14.51 -1.64
C ASN A 114 -7.41 14.34 -3.01
N ARG A 115 -7.89 13.39 -3.82
CA ARG A 115 -7.21 12.93 -5.04
C ARG A 115 -6.89 14.08 -6.00
N ASP A 116 -7.84 14.96 -6.26
CA ASP A 116 -7.68 16.01 -7.28
C ASP A 116 -6.72 17.11 -6.81
N GLU A 117 -6.81 17.52 -5.54
CA GLU A 117 -5.87 18.47 -4.95
C GLU A 117 -4.44 17.88 -4.94
N LEU A 118 -4.30 16.62 -4.53
CA LEU A 118 -3.01 15.95 -4.44
C LEU A 118 -2.38 15.77 -5.83
N GLN A 119 -3.14 15.35 -6.83
CA GLN A 119 -2.67 15.27 -8.23
C GLN A 119 -2.21 16.62 -8.75
N SER A 120 -2.99 17.68 -8.50
CA SER A 120 -2.64 19.03 -8.96
C SER A 120 -1.34 19.52 -8.35
N LYS A 121 -1.07 19.19 -7.07
CA LYS A 121 0.16 19.59 -6.38
C LYS A 121 1.38 18.76 -6.79
N MET A 122 1.18 17.46 -7.00
CA MET A 122 2.26 16.55 -7.42
C MET A 122 2.57 16.66 -8.92
N GLY A 123 1.66 17.20 -9.73
CA GLY A 123 1.82 17.29 -11.18
C GLY A 123 1.82 15.92 -11.87
N THR A 124 1.15 14.94 -11.29
CA THR A 124 1.03 13.57 -11.81
C THR A 124 -0.37 13.03 -11.58
N THR A 125 -0.74 11.98 -12.31
CA THR A 125 -2.06 11.34 -12.23
C THR A 125 -2.01 10.12 -11.34
N ILE A 126 -2.90 10.04 -10.35
CA ILE A 126 -3.06 8.87 -9.47
C ILE A 126 -3.98 7.88 -10.17
N VAL A 127 -3.45 6.80 -10.74
CA VAL A 127 -4.26 5.81 -11.46
C VAL A 127 -4.98 4.84 -10.52
N GLY A 128 -4.44 4.64 -9.32
CA GLY A 128 -4.98 3.71 -8.34
C GLY A 128 -4.56 4.08 -6.92
N VAL A 129 -5.44 3.78 -5.97
CA VAL A 129 -5.20 3.95 -4.54
C VAL A 129 -5.55 2.63 -3.85
N GLY A 130 -4.64 2.11 -3.04
CA GLY A 130 -4.63 0.71 -2.68
C GLY A 130 -4.26 -0.12 -3.90
N ILE A 131 -3.06 -0.67 -3.90
CA ILE A 131 -2.62 -1.59 -4.96
C ILE A 131 -3.44 -2.87 -4.84
N ASP A 132 -4.44 -3.00 -5.72
CA ASP A 132 -5.27 -4.18 -5.87
C ASP A 132 -5.15 -4.68 -7.31
N MET A 133 -4.35 -5.73 -7.49
CA MET A 133 -4.11 -6.34 -8.80
C MET A 133 -5.38 -7.01 -9.32
N CYS A 134 -6.20 -7.54 -8.42
CA CYS A 134 -7.47 -8.19 -8.76
C CYS A 134 -8.54 -7.25 -9.30
N LYS A 135 -8.38 -5.94 -9.14
CA LYS A 135 -9.32 -4.97 -9.71
C LYS A 135 -9.34 -5.01 -11.24
N PHE A 136 -8.22 -5.36 -11.87
CA PHE A 136 -8.06 -5.39 -13.33
C PHE A 136 -7.81 -6.80 -13.89
N THR A 137 -7.63 -7.80 -13.03
CA THR A 137 -7.48 -9.20 -13.43
C THR A 137 -8.85 -9.89 -13.55
N VAL A 138 -9.07 -10.56 -14.67
CA VAL A 138 -10.20 -11.47 -14.84
C VAL A 138 -9.75 -12.88 -14.48
N CYS A 139 -10.36 -13.48 -13.45
CA CYS A 139 -10.10 -14.85 -13.02
C CYS A 139 -11.41 -15.63 -12.99
N ASP A 140 -11.42 -16.87 -13.50
CA ASP A 140 -12.60 -17.75 -13.48
C ASP A 140 -12.93 -18.28 -12.08
N SER A 141 -11.91 -18.40 -11.21
CA SER A 141 -11.99 -19.06 -9.90
C SER A 141 -11.63 -18.12 -8.73
N GLY A 142 -12.00 -16.84 -8.85
CA GLY A 142 -11.67 -15.80 -7.87
C GLY A 142 -10.23 -15.31 -7.96
N CYS A 143 -9.98 -14.14 -7.35
CA CYS A 143 -8.69 -13.47 -7.39
C CYS A 143 -8.28 -13.01 -6.00
N GLN A 144 -7.01 -13.19 -5.66
CA GLN A 144 -6.39 -12.63 -4.46
C GLN A 144 -5.18 -11.79 -4.82
N THR A 145 -5.10 -10.56 -4.31
CA THR A 145 -3.88 -9.75 -4.40
C THR A 145 -2.90 -10.21 -3.32
N ILE A 146 -1.80 -10.84 -3.72
CA ILE A 146 -0.72 -11.27 -2.83
C ILE A 146 0.37 -10.21 -2.83
N SER A 147 0.66 -9.68 -1.65
CA SER A 147 1.76 -8.75 -1.46
C SER A 147 2.95 -9.49 -0.84
N THR A 148 4.09 -9.46 -1.52
CA THR A 148 5.35 -10.03 -1.02
C THR A 148 6.33 -8.90 -0.77
N ALA A 149 7.12 -9.04 0.29
CA ALA A 149 8.21 -8.13 0.60
C ALA A 149 9.46 -8.95 0.91
N ASP A 150 10.58 -8.56 0.33
CA ASP A 150 11.88 -9.16 0.62
C ASP A 150 12.93 -8.08 0.95
N PHE A 151 14.06 -8.53 1.49
CA PHE A 151 15.15 -7.66 1.94
C PHE A 151 16.15 -7.32 0.82
N ASN A 152 15.90 -7.75 -0.42
CA ASN A 152 16.67 -7.25 -1.56
C ASN A 152 16.29 -5.78 -1.73
N GLY A 153 17.24 -4.88 -1.50
CA GLY A 153 16.98 -3.45 -1.58
C GLY A 153 16.62 -3.02 -3.01
N VAL A 154 15.62 -2.15 -3.15
CA VAL A 154 15.35 -1.43 -4.40
C VAL A 154 15.95 -0.05 -4.30
N VAL A 155 16.82 0.31 -5.25
CA VAL A 155 17.51 1.60 -5.26
C VAL A 155 16.95 2.46 -6.38
N VAL A 156 16.47 3.65 -6.02
CA VAL A 156 16.17 4.72 -6.97
C VAL A 156 17.20 5.82 -6.72
N SER A 157 17.92 6.25 -7.76
CA SER A 157 18.98 7.26 -7.63
C SER A 157 18.74 8.40 -8.61
N ALA A 158 18.62 9.62 -8.10
CA ALA A 158 18.39 10.82 -8.87
C ALA A 158 19.45 11.89 -8.54
N ASN A 159 20.56 11.92 -9.28
CA ASN A 159 21.69 12.87 -9.18
C ASN A 159 22.25 13.07 -7.75
N SER A 160 21.51 13.77 -6.88
CA SER A 160 21.87 14.15 -5.51
C SER A 160 20.99 13.49 -4.44
N THR A 161 19.99 12.70 -4.80
CA THR A 161 19.14 11.93 -3.87
C THR A 161 19.17 10.44 -4.21
N VAL A 162 19.19 9.61 -3.17
CA VAL A 162 19.12 8.15 -3.29
C VAL A 162 18.08 7.65 -2.30
N LEU A 163 17.13 6.87 -2.80
CA LEU A 163 16.17 6.14 -1.98
C LEU A 163 16.50 4.65 -2.06
N VAL A 164 16.77 4.04 -0.90
CA VAL A 164 16.89 2.59 -0.77
C VAL A 164 15.63 2.10 -0.06
N GLY A 165 14.76 1.43 -0.80
CA GLY A 165 13.53 0.85 -0.30
C GLY A 165 13.60 -0.67 -0.15
N VAL A 166 12.55 -1.25 0.43
CA VAL A 166 12.33 -2.70 0.41
C VAL A 166 11.74 -3.11 -0.94
N ASN A 167 12.13 -4.29 -1.42
CA ASN A 167 11.45 -4.87 -2.58
C ASN A 167 10.07 -5.36 -2.15
N ALA A 168 9.02 -4.63 -2.51
CA ALA A 168 7.64 -4.94 -2.13
C ALA A 168 6.73 -4.98 -3.36
N GLN A 169 6.43 -6.18 -3.83
CA GLN A 169 5.64 -6.43 -5.04
C GLN A 169 4.24 -6.92 -4.68
N SER A 170 3.26 -6.58 -5.51
CA SER A 170 1.91 -7.14 -5.44
C SER A 170 1.63 -7.89 -6.73
N LYS A 171 1.10 -9.10 -6.61
CA LYS A 171 0.73 -9.96 -7.72
C LYS A 171 -0.70 -10.45 -7.52
N ASP A 172 -1.44 -10.59 -8.60
CA ASP A 172 -2.70 -11.31 -8.66
C ASP A 172 -2.48 -12.83 -8.66
N GLU A 173 -3.16 -13.52 -7.76
CA GLU A 173 -3.26 -14.97 -7.77
C GLU A 173 -4.72 -15.36 -8.03
N CYS A 174 -4.97 -15.91 -9.22
CA CYS A 174 -6.29 -16.42 -9.66
C CYS A 174 -6.66 -17.76 -9.01
N THR A 175 -6.20 -18.02 -7.79
CA THR A 175 -6.68 -19.15 -7.00
C THR A 175 -7.48 -18.61 -5.84
N CYS A 176 -8.78 -18.87 -5.84
CA CYS A 176 -9.59 -18.66 -4.64
C CYS A 176 -8.94 -19.36 -3.44
N PRO A 177 -8.86 -18.71 -2.27
CA PRO A 177 -8.58 -19.38 -1.00
C PRO A 177 -9.77 -20.25 -0.54
N VAL A 178 -10.56 -20.76 -1.49
CA VAL A 178 -11.49 -21.85 -1.22
C VAL A 178 -10.61 -23.05 -1.00
N TRP A 179 -10.58 -23.47 0.26
CA TRP A 179 -9.99 -24.72 0.68
C TRP A 179 -10.31 -25.81 -0.35
N ARG A 180 -9.26 -26.33 -1.00
CA ARG A 180 -9.42 -27.47 -1.91
C ARG A 180 -9.47 -28.73 -1.05
N PRO A 181 -10.59 -29.46 -1.03
CA PRO A 181 -10.63 -30.73 -0.32
C PRO A 181 -9.52 -31.63 -0.85
N PRO A 182 -8.74 -32.28 0.02
CA PRO A 182 -7.88 -33.37 -0.41
C PRO A 182 -8.71 -34.46 -1.08
N PRO A 183 -8.10 -35.27 -1.97
CA PRO A 183 -8.80 -36.30 -2.75
C PRO A 183 -9.45 -37.40 -1.89
N GLN A 184 -9.11 -37.45 -0.60
CA GLN A 184 -9.76 -38.29 0.40
C GLN A 184 -9.91 -37.56 1.72
N CYS A 185 -10.89 -37.96 2.52
CA CYS A 185 -11.09 -37.52 3.89
C CYS A 185 -9.85 -37.77 4.75
N LEU A 186 -9.43 -36.73 5.46
CA LEU A 186 -8.36 -36.79 6.46
C LEU A 186 -8.96 -36.53 7.86
N ALA A 187 -8.26 -36.99 8.90
CA ALA A 187 -8.65 -36.66 10.27
C ALA A 187 -8.51 -35.13 10.50
N GLY A 188 -9.52 -34.50 11.10
CA GLY A 188 -9.54 -33.06 11.38
C GLY A 188 -9.83 -32.16 10.18
N LEU A 189 -10.25 -32.75 9.05
CA LEU A 189 -10.49 -32.04 7.80
C LEU A 189 -11.74 -31.14 7.84
N CYS A 190 -12.77 -31.58 8.54
CA CYS A 190 -13.98 -30.81 8.78
C CYS A 190 -13.94 -30.20 10.18
N HIS A 191 -14.13 -28.89 10.27
CA HIS A 191 -14.39 -28.18 11.52
C HIS A 191 -15.91 -28.02 11.73
N ASN A 192 -16.33 -27.64 12.95
CA ASN A 192 -17.75 -27.43 13.29
C ASN A 192 -18.65 -28.65 13.03
N GLU A 193 -18.21 -29.85 13.47
CA GLU A 193 -18.98 -31.10 13.37
C GLU A 193 -19.34 -31.55 11.93
N GLY A 194 -18.66 -30.99 10.92
CA GLY A 194 -18.85 -31.44 9.54
C GLY A 194 -18.44 -32.91 9.33
N VAL A 195 -19.16 -33.61 8.46
CA VAL A 195 -18.86 -35.00 8.09
C VAL A 195 -18.24 -35.03 6.69
N CYS A 196 -17.08 -35.67 6.54
CA CYS A 196 -16.44 -35.89 5.25
C CYS A 196 -16.80 -37.27 4.70
N HIS A 197 -17.11 -37.35 3.40
CA HIS A 197 -17.34 -38.61 2.68
C HIS A 197 -16.42 -38.74 1.48
N ASN A 198 -15.74 -39.89 1.35
CA ASN A 198 -15.01 -40.26 0.14
C ASN A 198 -15.99 -40.62 -0.96
N THR A 199 -16.15 -39.76 -1.96
CA THR A 199 -16.89 -40.12 -3.17
C THR A 199 -15.94 -40.90 -4.08
N HIS A 200 -16.19 -42.19 -4.25
CA HIS A 200 -15.55 -42.96 -5.31
C HIS A 200 -16.43 -42.77 -6.55
N PRO A 201 -15.98 -42.04 -7.60
CA PRO A 201 -16.67 -42.08 -8.87
C PRO A 201 -16.41 -43.47 -9.47
N GLY A 202 -17.23 -44.44 -9.08
CA GLY A 202 -17.36 -45.69 -9.80
C GLY A 202 -17.97 -45.36 -11.16
N PHE A 203 -17.19 -45.55 -12.23
CA PHE A 203 -17.70 -45.57 -13.59
C PHE A 203 -18.77 -46.67 -13.70
N LEU A 204 -19.97 -46.30 -14.17
CA LEU A 204 -20.91 -47.20 -14.84
C LEU A 204 -20.51 -47.30 -16.31
#